data_AF-A0A6I4TZK9-F1
#
_entry.id   AF-A0A6I4TZK9-F1
#
_cell.length_a   1.000
_cell.length_b   1.000
_cell.length_c   1.000
_cell.angle_alpha   90.00
_cell.angle_beta   90.00
_cell.angle_gamma   90.00
#
_symmetry.space_group_name_H-M   'P 1'
#
loop_
_entity.id
_entity.type
_entity.pdbx_description
1 polymer ?
#
loop_
_entity_poly.entity_id
_entity_poly.type
_entity_poly.pdbx_seq_one_letter_code
_entity_poly.pdbx_strand_id
1 'polypeptide(L)'
;MRWTLVCAALCAAQPLAAQSGVVVESSIFVEDGQRLSQLEPSAELMRGDRVITVMRWKAPARGSYTVTNPIPRRLALESASRGNFEVSTDGGTNWQLVSNPERMPQGVTHMRWRTGAGEGRLTYRAVVR
;
A
#
# COMPACT_ATOMS: atom_id res chain seq x y z
N MET A 1 -22.83 41.05 39.35
CA MET A 1 -22.08 39.76 39.41
C MET A 1 -22.88 38.77 38.55
N ARG A 2 -22.63 38.66 37.24
CA ARG A 2 -21.64 37.81 36.54
C ARG A 2 -21.57 36.39 37.11
N TRP A 3 -21.90 35.39 36.29
CA TRP A 3 -20.94 34.38 35.77
C TRP A 3 -21.63 33.49 34.73
N THR A 4 -21.27 33.69 33.47
CA THR A 4 -21.55 32.78 32.35
C THR A 4 -20.44 31.73 32.29
N LEU A 5 -20.80 30.44 32.43
CA LEU A 5 -19.90 29.31 32.19
C LEU A 5 -19.88 29.01 30.69
N VAL A 6 -18.73 29.26 30.05
CA VAL A 6 -18.45 28.81 28.68
C VAL A 6 -17.73 27.47 28.78
N CYS A 7 -18.39 26.38 28.37
CA CYS A 7 -17.76 25.08 28.18
C CYS A 7 -17.02 25.08 26.83
N ALA A 8 -15.70 25.20 26.87
CA ALA A 8 -14.85 24.95 25.70
C ALA A 8 -14.68 23.43 25.52
N ALA A 9 -15.31 22.86 24.50
CA ALA A 9 -15.06 21.49 24.09
C ALA A 9 -13.71 21.42 23.35
N LEU A 10 -12.66 20.96 24.04
CA LEU A 10 -11.43 20.54 23.38
C LEU A 10 -11.68 19.22 22.64
N CYS A 11 -11.86 19.27 21.33
CA CYS A 11 -11.65 18.12 20.46
C CYS A 11 -10.15 17.81 20.45
N ALA A 12 -9.72 16.89 21.31
CA ALA A 12 -8.38 16.31 21.24
C ALA A 12 -8.26 15.50 19.94
N ALA A 13 -7.53 16.03 18.95
CA ALA A 13 -7.09 15.26 17.81
C ALA A 13 -6.14 14.18 18.32
N GLN A 14 -6.62 12.93 18.40
CA GLN A 14 -5.77 11.83 18.83
C GLN A 14 -4.75 11.53 17.72
N PRO A 15 -3.44 11.54 18.01
CA PRO A 15 -2.46 11.13 17.03
C PRO A 15 -2.66 9.65 16.69
N LEU A 16 -2.88 9.36 15.41
CA LEU A 16 -2.94 8.00 14.90
C LEU A 16 -1.52 7.40 14.96
N ALA A 17 -1.19 6.78 16.09
CA ALA A 17 0.08 6.08 16.23
C ALA A 17 0.12 4.92 15.22
N ALA A 18 1.00 5.02 14.23
CA ALA A 18 1.35 3.88 13.39
C ALA A 18 1.90 2.78 14.31
N GLN A 19 1.20 1.64 14.40
CA GLN A 19 1.69 0.48 15.15
C GLN A 19 2.90 -0.11 14.40
N SER A 20 4.10 0.40 14.72
CA SER A 20 5.38 0.02 14.12
C SER A 20 5.85 -1.35 14.59
N GLY A 21 5.11 -2.40 14.23
CA GLY A 21 5.48 -3.80 14.48
C GLY A 21 5.61 -4.65 13.22
N VAL A 22 5.04 -4.21 12.10
CA VAL A 22 5.08 -4.98 10.84
C VAL A 22 6.34 -4.60 10.06
N VAL A 23 7.22 -5.58 9.86
CA VAL A 23 8.35 -5.45 8.92
C VAL A 23 7.86 -5.81 7.54
N VAL A 24 8.07 -4.93 6.56
CA VAL A 24 7.68 -5.12 5.16
C VAL A 24 8.91 -5.07 4.27
N GLU A 25 9.12 -6.11 3.49
CA GLU A 25 10.14 -6.18 2.46
C GLU A 25 9.48 -6.10 1.09
N SER A 26 10.02 -5.27 0.19
CA SER A 26 9.55 -5.15 -1.19
C SER A 26 10.68 -5.48 -2.17
N SER A 27 10.40 -6.29 -3.18
CA SER A 27 11.34 -6.64 -4.24
C SER A 27 10.64 -6.56 -5.59
N ILE A 28 11.33 -6.08 -6.63
CA ILE A 28 10.74 -5.84 -7.96
C ILE A 28 11.50 -6.68 -8.98
N PHE A 29 10.82 -7.19 -9.98
CA PHE A 29 11.40 -8.07 -11.00
C PHE A 29 10.88 -7.62 -12.35
N VAL A 30 11.72 -7.56 -13.37
CA VAL A 30 11.25 -7.41 -14.75
C VAL A 30 10.79 -8.79 -15.23
N GLU A 31 9.73 -8.88 -16.05
CA GLU A 31 9.17 -10.16 -16.48
C GLU A 31 10.11 -11.02 -17.35
N ASP A 32 11.21 -10.45 -17.84
CA ASP A 32 12.31 -11.18 -18.49
C ASP A 32 13.14 -12.06 -17.51
N GLY A 33 12.81 -12.02 -16.21
CA GLY A 33 13.47 -12.78 -15.16
C GLY A 33 14.60 -12.03 -14.45
N GLN A 34 14.92 -10.80 -14.88
CA GLN A 34 15.92 -9.97 -14.22
C GLN A 34 15.39 -9.42 -12.90
N ARG A 35 16.06 -9.79 -11.80
CA ARG A 35 15.74 -9.29 -10.45
C ARG A 35 16.23 -7.86 -10.29
N LEU A 36 15.33 -6.96 -9.89
CA LEU A 36 15.64 -5.61 -9.44
C LEU A 36 15.41 -5.53 -7.92
N SER A 37 16.49 -5.65 -7.15
CA SER A 37 16.40 -5.51 -5.70
C SER A 37 16.03 -4.08 -5.35
N GLN A 38 14.78 -3.87 -4.90
CA GLN A 38 14.19 -2.57 -4.59
C GLN A 38 14.13 -1.68 -5.85
N LEU A 39 13.11 -0.84 -6.01
CA LEU A 39 13.18 0.24 -6.99
C LEU A 39 14.15 1.31 -6.42
N GLU A 40 15.42 0.93 -6.25
CA GLU A 40 16.46 1.94 -6.19
C GLU A 40 16.34 2.75 -7.49
N PRO A 41 16.46 4.09 -7.44
CA PRO A 41 16.33 4.93 -8.62
C PRO A 41 17.22 4.53 -9.82
N SER A 42 18.20 3.65 -9.62
CA SER A 42 19.20 3.24 -10.60
C SER A 42 18.86 2.00 -11.44
N ALA A 43 17.69 1.39 -11.31
CA ALA A 43 17.23 0.44 -12.31
C ALA A 43 16.56 1.23 -13.47
N GLU A 44 17.20 1.25 -14.64
CA GLU A 44 16.67 1.87 -15.87
C GLU A 44 15.47 1.07 -16.39
N LEU A 45 14.33 1.17 -15.70
CA LEU A 45 13.06 0.70 -16.22
C LEU A 45 12.58 1.64 -17.34
N MET A 46 12.37 1.09 -18.53
CA MET A 46 11.87 1.80 -19.69
C MET A 46 10.34 1.77 -19.74
N ARG A 47 9.74 2.75 -20.42
CA ARG A 47 8.31 2.76 -20.72
C ARG A 47 7.94 1.48 -21.46
N GLY A 48 6.90 0.79 -20.98
CA GLY A 48 6.42 -0.48 -21.53
C GLY A 48 6.94 -1.72 -20.79
N ASP A 49 8.01 -1.59 -19.99
CA ASP A 49 8.51 -2.70 -19.18
C ASP A 49 7.43 -3.19 -18.22
N ARG A 50 7.27 -4.51 -18.15
CA ARG A 50 6.43 -5.14 -17.14
C ARG A 50 7.27 -5.57 -15.96
N VAL A 51 6.77 -5.22 -14.78
CA VAL A 51 7.39 -5.57 -13.52
C VAL A 51 6.44 -6.34 -12.63
N ILE A 52 7.00 -7.30 -11.89
CA ILE A 52 6.35 -8.02 -10.82
C ILE A 52 6.96 -7.52 -9.52
N THR A 53 6.13 -6.97 -8.63
CA THR A 53 6.55 -6.64 -7.27
C THR A 53 6.11 -7.74 -6.33
N VAL A 54 7.04 -8.24 -5.51
CA VAL A 54 6.78 -9.19 -4.43
C VAL A 54 6.98 -8.47 -3.10
N MET A 55 5.89 -8.35 -2.36
CA MET A 55 5.89 -7.84 -1.00
C MET A 55 5.81 -9.01 -0.02
N ARG A 56 6.72 -9.04 0.95
CA ARG A 56 6.69 -9.98 2.08
C ARG A 56 6.58 -9.17 3.36
N TRP A 57 5.88 -9.69 4.34
CA TRP A 57 5.87 -9.07 5.66
C TRP A 57 5.88 -10.10 6.77
N LYS A 58 6.29 -9.62 7.94
CA LYS A 58 6.19 -10.31 9.21
C LYS A 58 5.53 -9.37 10.22
N ALA A 59 4.37 -9.79 10.71
CA ALA A 59 3.60 -9.08 11.71
C ALA A 59 3.74 -9.75 13.09
N PRO A 60 3.65 -8.99 14.19
CA PRO A 60 3.71 -9.54 15.54
C PRO A 60 2.64 -10.59 15.80
N ALA A 61 2.88 -11.47 16.80
CA ALA A 61 2.10 -12.67 17.07
C ALA A 61 0.62 -12.43 17.46
N ARG A 62 0.22 -11.19 17.72
CA ARG A 62 -1.17 -10.81 18.04
C ARG A 62 -1.51 -9.49 17.35
N GLY A 63 -2.77 -9.31 16.98
CA GLY A 63 -3.31 -8.06 16.42
C GLY A 63 -3.76 -8.16 14.97
N SER A 64 -4.35 -7.07 14.50
CA SER A 64 -4.69 -6.84 13.10
C SER A 64 -4.01 -5.57 12.65
N TYR A 65 -3.33 -5.67 11.51
CA TYR A 65 -2.53 -4.59 10.96
C TYR A 65 -3.08 -4.19 9.61
N THR A 66 -2.95 -2.91 9.29
CA THR A 66 -3.26 -2.39 7.97
C THR A 66 -1.96 -1.94 7.32
N VAL A 67 -1.60 -2.60 6.23
CA VAL A 67 -0.41 -2.23 5.46
C VAL A 67 -0.86 -1.33 4.32
N THR A 68 -0.20 -0.18 4.17
CA THR A 68 -0.43 0.75 3.06
C THR A 68 0.86 0.86 2.25
N ASN A 69 0.74 0.66 0.94
CA ASN A 69 1.85 0.70 -0.01
C ASN A 69 1.61 1.79 -1.07
N PRO A 70 2.38 2.90 -1.07
CA PRO A 70 2.39 3.85 -2.16
C PRO A 70 2.90 3.20 -3.45
N ILE A 71 2.22 3.47 -4.56
CA ILE A 71 2.62 2.99 -5.88
C ILE A 71 3.42 4.09 -6.59
N PRO A 72 4.64 3.81 -7.07
CA PRO A 72 5.42 4.76 -7.84
C PRO A 72 4.62 5.32 -9.02
N ARG A 73 4.68 6.65 -9.23
CA ARG A 73 3.87 7.36 -10.25
C ARG A 73 4.08 6.86 -11.69
N ARG A 74 5.22 6.24 -11.96
CA ARG A 74 5.63 5.69 -13.25
C ARG A 74 5.13 4.26 -13.48
N LEU A 75 4.44 3.66 -12.51
CA LEU A 75 3.82 2.35 -12.64
C LEU A 75 2.30 2.49 -12.83
N ALA A 76 1.73 1.63 -13.68
CA ALA A 76 0.31 1.36 -13.75
C ALA A 76 0.08 -0.10 -13.35
N LEU A 77 -0.70 -0.34 -12.29
CA LEU A 77 -1.02 -1.69 -11.86
C LEU A 77 -1.87 -2.39 -12.93
N GLU A 78 -1.53 -3.64 -13.22
CA GLU A 78 -2.31 -4.49 -14.12
C GLU A 78 -3.10 -5.53 -13.31
N SER A 79 -2.44 -6.21 -12.38
CA SER A 79 -3.05 -7.28 -11.58
C SER A 79 -2.37 -7.53 -10.23
N ALA A 80 -2.98 -8.34 -9.36
CA ALA A 80 -2.41 -8.81 -8.10
C ALA A 80 -2.73 -10.30 -7.85
N SER A 81 -1.88 -10.95 -7.05
CA SER A 81 -1.93 -12.41 -6.80
C SER A 81 -3.08 -12.88 -5.92
N ARG A 82 -3.78 -11.95 -5.26
CA ARG A 82 -4.91 -12.25 -4.36
C ARG A 82 -5.80 -11.02 -4.25
N GLY A 83 -7.09 -11.21 -4.04
CA GLY A 83 -8.04 -10.13 -3.71
C GLY A 83 -7.94 -9.67 -2.24
N ASN A 84 -8.99 -9.00 -1.75
CA ASN A 84 -9.11 -8.47 -0.38
C ASN A 84 -8.10 -7.36 -0.03
N PHE A 85 -7.82 -6.52 -1.01
CA PHE A 85 -7.13 -5.24 -0.82
C PHE A 85 -7.99 -4.11 -1.37
N GLU A 86 -7.74 -2.93 -0.85
CA GLU A 86 -8.33 -1.68 -1.31
C GLU A 86 -7.28 -0.88 -2.07
N VAL A 87 -7.74 -0.04 -2.99
CA VAL A 87 -6.88 0.90 -3.73
C VAL A 87 -7.38 2.32 -3.55
N SER A 88 -6.48 3.27 -3.69
CA SER A 88 -6.77 4.69 -3.75
C SER A 88 -6.18 5.29 -5.02
N THR A 89 -6.93 6.16 -5.69
CA THR A 89 -6.50 6.93 -6.87
C THR A 89 -6.19 8.40 -6.55
N ASP A 90 -6.32 8.80 -5.28
CA ASP A 90 -6.28 10.20 -4.82
C ASP A 90 -5.30 10.43 -3.65
N GLY A 91 -4.19 9.69 -3.65
CA GLY A 91 -3.12 9.88 -2.69
C GLY A 91 -3.37 9.22 -1.32
N GLY A 92 -4.28 8.26 -1.24
CA GLY A 92 -4.61 7.54 -0.01
C GLY A 92 -5.78 8.12 0.79
N THR A 93 -6.55 9.04 0.19
CA THR A 93 -7.66 9.73 0.85
C THR A 93 -8.93 8.89 0.81
N ASN A 94 -9.33 8.44 -0.39
CA ASN A 94 -10.49 7.57 -0.60
C ASN A 94 -10.03 6.16 -0.99
N TRP A 95 -10.78 5.16 -0.52
CA TRP A 95 -10.43 3.75 -0.68
C TRP A 95 -11.58 2.97 -1.33
N GLN A 96 -11.22 2.11 -2.27
CA GLN A 96 -12.18 1.27 -2.99
C GLN A 96 -11.70 -0.17 -2.96
N LEU A 97 -12.60 -1.09 -2.59
CA LEU A 97 -12.33 -2.51 -2.63
C LEU A 97 -12.17 -2.98 -4.08
N VAL A 98 -11.12 -3.75 -4.35
CA VAL A 98 -10.93 -4.37 -5.66
C VAL A 98 -11.62 -5.73 -5.69
N SER A 99 -12.67 -5.84 -6.50
CA SER A 99 -13.46 -7.06 -6.68
C SER A 99 -12.79 -8.08 -7.61
N ASN A 100 -12.07 -7.61 -8.63
CA ASN A 100 -11.31 -8.46 -9.55
C ASN A 100 -9.82 -8.06 -9.53
N PRO A 101 -8.96 -8.83 -8.86
CA PRO A 101 -7.53 -8.51 -8.78
C PRO A 101 -6.79 -8.71 -10.12
N GLU A 102 -7.40 -9.30 -11.14
CA GLU A 102 -6.83 -9.41 -12.49
C GLU A 102 -7.05 -8.13 -13.33
N ARG A 103 -7.90 -7.22 -12.87
CA ARG A 103 -8.22 -5.98 -13.57
C ARG A 103 -8.21 -4.79 -12.61
N MET A 104 -7.06 -4.14 -12.54
CA MET A 104 -6.88 -2.98 -11.68
C MET A 104 -7.52 -1.71 -12.25
N PRO A 105 -8.04 -0.81 -11.40
CA PRO A 105 -8.39 0.54 -11.80
C PRO A 105 -7.19 1.31 -12.34
N GLN A 106 -7.45 2.26 -13.23
CA GLN A 106 -6.42 3.19 -13.71
C GLN A 106 -6.07 4.22 -12.62
N GLY A 107 -4.83 4.70 -12.64
CA GLY A 107 -4.41 5.80 -11.77
C GLY A 107 -4.27 5.44 -10.28
N VAL A 108 -4.12 4.15 -9.94
CA VAL A 108 -3.88 3.74 -8.55
C VAL A 108 -2.60 4.40 -8.03
N THR A 109 -2.75 5.09 -6.89
CA THR A 109 -1.67 5.76 -6.17
C THR A 109 -1.24 4.98 -4.92
N HIS A 110 -2.16 4.24 -4.31
CA HIS A 110 -1.89 3.42 -3.13
C HIS A 110 -2.66 2.11 -3.16
N MET A 111 -2.04 1.06 -2.62
CA MET A 111 -2.71 -0.17 -2.23
C MET A 111 -2.75 -0.28 -0.71
N ARG A 112 -3.81 -0.87 -0.16
CA ARG A 112 -3.93 -1.16 1.26
C ARG A 112 -4.57 -2.51 1.49
N TRP A 113 -4.09 -3.24 2.48
CA TRP A 113 -4.72 -4.50 2.88
C TRP A 113 -4.62 -4.70 4.38
N ARG A 114 -5.55 -5.52 4.90
CA ARG A 114 -5.51 -5.98 6.28
C ARG A 114 -4.73 -7.28 6.36
N THR A 115 -3.95 -7.43 7.43
CA THR A 115 -3.24 -8.66 7.74
C THR A 115 -3.37 -8.98 9.23
N GLY A 116 -3.35 -10.27 9.57
CA GLY A 116 -3.31 -10.73 10.95
C GLY A 116 -1.88 -10.86 11.45
N ALA A 117 -1.71 -11.60 12.53
CA ALA A 117 -0.41 -12.02 13.02
C ALA A 117 0.32 -12.95 12.03
N GLY A 118 1.65 -12.98 12.10
CA GLY A 118 2.48 -13.91 11.32
C GLY A 118 2.98 -13.33 10.00
N GLU A 119 3.38 -14.23 9.11
CA GLU A 119 4.02 -13.87 7.84
C GLU A 119 3.01 -13.87 6.69
N GLY A 120 3.29 -13.07 5.67
CA GLY A 120 2.46 -13.06 4.48
C GLY A 120 3.15 -12.48 3.26
N ARG A 121 2.50 -12.68 2.11
CA ARG A 121 3.01 -12.26 0.80
C ARG A 121 1.90 -11.73 -0.09
N LEU A 122 2.20 -10.66 -0.83
CA LEU A 122 1.36 -10.09 -1.88
C LEU A 122 2.26 -9.86 -3.10
N THR A 123 1.83 -10.33 -4.25
CA THR A 123 2.51 -10.04 -5.52
C THR A 123 1.58 -9.20 -6.39
N TYR A 124 2.12 -8.20 -7.08
CA TYR A 124 1.36 -7.45 -8.10
C TYR A 124 2.20 -7.22 -9.35
N ARG A 125 1.52 -7.17 -10.49
CA ARG A 125 2.09 -6.83 -11.79
C ARG A 125 1.77 -5.38 -12.12
N ALA A 126 2.73 -4.68 -12.70
CA ALA A 126 2.56 -3.34 -13.23
C ALA A 126 3.31 -3.17 -14.54
N VAL A 127 2.88 -2.19 -15.34
CA VAL A 127 3.60 -1.71 -16.52
C VAL A 127 4.16 -0.31 -16.26
N VAL A 128 5.34 -0.04 -16.78
CA VAL A 128 6.00 1.27 -16.69
C VAL A 128 5.42 2.21 -17.74
N ARG A 129 5.05 3.43 -17.34
CA ARG A 129 4.40 4.46 -18.18
C ARG A 129 4.98 5.85 -17.96
#